data_AF-A0A922N394-F1
#
_entry.id   AF-A0A922N394-F1
#
_cell.length_a   1.000
_cell.length_b   1.000
_cell.length_c   1.000
_cell.angle_alpha   90.00
_cell.angle_beta   90.00
_cell.angle_gamma   90.00
#
_symmetry.space_group_name_H-M   'P 1'
#
loop_
_entity.id
_entity.type
_entity.pdbx_description
1 polymer ?
#
loop_
_entity_poly.entity_id
_entity_poly.type
_entity_poly.pdbx_seq_one_letter_code
_entity_poly.pdbx_strand_id
1 'polypeptide(L)'
;MCMVQAANFRERRLLYEARKLRSSVHHLSVQYELLKHENEGLKEALQHKKKHRKKGKALDLQQRQEYHGGSVFWSPRKLREARAREAVRERDETEEKLQKARSKKQREEARLQRQDELEERRVERQRLKEMRELERAEKAAERARQKEERDAAKAIQLPQKGKRRASAATSSNNKRQKRVEAARAGAQVQEEPPAPPSKLTSPNTNF
;
A
#
# COMPACT_ATOMS: atom_id res chain seq x y z
N MET A 1 -33.83 -47.21 -68.85
CA MET A 1 -32.59 -46.51 -69.31
C MET A 1 -32.29 -45.21 -68.57
N CYS A 2 -33.24 -44.34 -68.24
CA CYS A 2 -32.95 -43.02 -67.63
C CYS A 2 -32.25 -43.05 -66.25
N MET A 3 -32.52 -44.02 -65.39
CA MET A 3 -31.91 -44.05 -64.04
C MET A 3 -30.41 -44.32 -64.06
N VAL A 4 -29.94 -45.17 -64.98
CA VAL A 4 -28.51 -45.52 -65.12
C VAL A 4 -27.72 -44.31 -65.63
N GLN A 5 -28.26 -43.54 -66.56
CA GLN A 5 -27.64 -42.30 -67.05
C GLN A 5 -27.56 -41.23 -65.95
N ALA A 6 -28.61 -41.09 -65.12
CA ALA A 6 -28.62 -40.18 -63.98
C ALA A 6 -27.63 -40.57 -62.86
N ALA A 7 -27.36 -41.86 -62.69
CA ALA A 7 -26.33 -42.34 -61.76
C ALA A 7 -24.92 -42.01 -62.26
N ASN A 8 -24.63 -42.29 -63.53
CA ASN A 8 -23.34 -41.97 -64.16
C ASN A 8 -23.03 -40.46 -64.15
N PHE A 9 -24.04 -39.61 -64.36
CA PHE A 9 -23.87 -38.15 -64.27
C PHE A 9 -23.55 -37.69 -62.84
N ARG A 10 -24.22 -38.29 -61.84
CA ARG A 10 -23.93 -38.04 -60.42
C ARG A 10 -22.52 -38.48 -60.05
N GLU A 11 -22.08 -39.65 -60.47
CA GLU A 11 -20.72 -40.14 -60.23
C GLU A 11 -19.65 -39.24 -60.86
N ARG A 12 -19.82 -38.81 -62.11
CA ARG A 12 -18.89 -37.88 -62.76
C ARG A 12 -18.80 -36.54 -62.01
N ARG A 13 -19.93 -36.03 -61.52
CA ARG A 13 -19.96 -34.81 -60.71
C ARG A 13 -19.22 -35.00 -59.38
N LEU A 14 -19.43 -36.13 -58.69
CA LEU A 14 -18.73 -36.45 -57.45
C LEU A 14 -17.22 -36.61 -57.65
N LEU A 15 -16.79 -37.24 -58.75
CA LEU A 15 -15.37 -37.37 -59.11
C LEU A 15 -14.72 -36.02 -59.39
N TYR A 16 -15.45 -35.10 -60.04
CA TYR A 16 -14.97 -33.73 -60.27
C TYR A 16 -14.79 -32.97 -58.95
N GLU A 17 -15.79 -33.01 -58.06
CA GLU A 17 -15.70 -32.35 -56.75
C GLU A 17 -14.59 -32.96 -55.88
N ALA A 18 -14.41 -34.30 -55.90
CA ALA A 18 -13.33 -34.97 -55.19
C ALA A 18 -11.95 -34.55 -55.71
N ARG A 19 -11.77 -34.41 -57.03
CA ARG A 19 -10.52 -33.92 -57.63
C ARG A 19 -10.26 -32.46 -57.28
N LYS A 20 -11.29 -31.62 -57.30
CA LYS A 20 -11.21 -30.21 -56.92
C LYS A 20 -10.80 -30.07 -55.46
N LEU A 21 -11.41 -30.86 -54.57
CA LEU A 21 -11.08 -30.89 -53.15
C LEU A 21 -9.66 -31.41 -52.91
N ARG A 22 -9.23 -32.46 -53.63
CA ARG A 22 -7.85 -32.95 -53.53
C ARG A 22 -6.84 -31.87 -53.93
N SER A 23 -7.12 -31.13 -55.00
CA SER A 23 -6.26 -30.03 -55.45
C SER A 23 -6.19 -28.90 -54.41
N SER A 24 -7.33 -28.49 -53.85
CA SER A 24 -7.36 -27.44 -52.82
C SER A 24 -6.65 -27.87 -51.53
N VAL A 25 -6.83 -29.11 -51.08
CA VAL A 25 -6.12 -29.67 -49.92
C VAL A 25 -4.61 -29.70 -50.19
N HIS A 26 -4.19 -30.14 -51.37
CA HIS A 26 -2.77 -30.15 -51.72
C HIS A 26 -2.19 -28.73 -51.74
N HIS A 27 -2.89 -27.78 -52.35
CA HIS A 27 -2.49 -26.38 -52.36
C HIS A 27 -2.35 -25.82 -50.93
N LEU A 28 -3.32 -26.06 -50.06
CA LEU A 28 -3.27 -25.64 -48.65
C LEU A 28 -2.11 -26.29 -47.90
N SER A 29 -1.83 -27.58 -48.16
CA SER A 29 -0.71 -28.27 -47.51
C SER A 29 0.64 -27.65 -47.88
N VAL A 30 0.83 -27.28 -49.15
CA VAL A 30 2.06 -26.60 -49.61
C VAL A 30 2.18 -25.21 -49.01
N GLN A 31 1.08 -24.44 -48.97
CA GLN A 31 1.06 -23.12 -48.35
C GLN A 31 1.40 -23.17 -46.85
N TYR A 32 0.88 -24.18 -46.14
CA TYR A 32 1.17 -24.38 -44.73
C TYR A 32 2.65 -24.68 -44.48
N GLU A 33 3.25 -25.59 -45.25
CA GLU A 33 4.69 -25.90 -45.09
C GLU A 33 5.57 -24.69 -45.45
N LEU A 34 5.24 -23.95 -46.50
CA LEU A 34 5.95 -22.71 -46.84
C LEU A 34 5.91 -21.71 -45.68
N LEU A 35 4.72 -21.45 -45.15
CA LEU A 35 4.51 -20.54 -44.03
C LEU A 35 5.22 -21.03 -42.75
N LYS A 36 5.28 -22.35 -42.53
CA LYS A 36 5.98 -22.94 -41.41
C LYS A 36 7.48 -22.66 -41.49
N HIS A 37 8.09 -22.91 -42.65
CA HIS A 37 9.51 -22.61 -42.87
C HIS A 37 9.82 -21.12 -42.80
N GLU A 38 8.95 -20.25 -43.30
CA GLU A 38 9.08 -18.79 -43.12
C GLU A 38 9.07 -18.40 -41.65
N ASN A 39 8.14 -18.94 -40.86
CA ASN A 39 8.08 -18.69 -39.43
C ASN A 39 9.31 -19.21 -38.68
N GLU A 40 9.82 -20.38 -39.06
CA GLU A 40 11.07 -20.93 -38.53
C GLU A 40 12.26 -20.01 -38.85
N GLY A 41 12.42 -19.60 -40.11
CA GLY A 41 13.47 -18.68 -40.55
C GLY A 41 13.38 -17.31 -39.86
N LEU A 42 12.18 -16.77 -39.66
CA LEU A 42 11.96 -15.53 -38.91
C LEU A 42 12.36 -15.68 -37.43
N LYS A 43 12.02 -16.81 -36.80
CA LYS A 43 12.42 -17.10 -35.41
C LYS A 43 13.94 -17.18 -35.29
N GLU A 44 14.60 -17.86 -36.21
CA GLU A 44 16.07 -17.96 -36.25
C GLU A 44 16.72 -16.59 -36.46
N ALA A 45 16.27 -15.84 -37.47
CA ALA A 45 16.76 -14.49 -37.74
C ALA A 45 16.60 -13.57 -36.51
N LEU A 46 15.48 -13.69 -35.80
CA LEU A 46 15.23 -12.97 -34.56
C LEU A 46 16.17 -13.41 -33.44
N GLN A 47 16.44 -14.72 -33.28
CA GLN A 47 17.43 -15.22 -32.33
C GLN A 47 18.83 -14.69 -32.65
N HIS A 48 19.26 -14.73 -33.91
CA HIS A 48 20.53 -14.18 -34.34
C HIS A 48 20.61 -12.67 -34.07
N LYS A 49 19.57 -11.90 -34.40
CA LYS A 49 19.50 -10.46 -34.06
C LYS A 49 19.57 -10.24 -32.55
N LYS A 50 18.89 -11.04 -31.73
CA LYS A 50 18.99 -10.97 -30.26
C LYS A 50 20.42 -11.26 -29.79
N LYS A 51 21.10 -12.27 -30.35
CA LYS A 51 22.51 -12.55 -30.06
C LYS A 51 23.41 -11.38 -30.44
N HIS A 52 23.23 -10.78 -31.62
CA HIS A 52 24.00 -9.60 -32.05
C HIS A 52 23.70 -8.33 -31.23
N ARG A 53 22.46 -8.15 -30.76
CA ARG A 53 22.08 -7.02 -29.88
C ARG A 53 22.64 -7.17 -28.47
N LYS A 54 22.90 -8.40 -28.00
CA LYS A 54 23.65 -8.67 -26.77
C LYS A 54 25.13 -8.37 -27.01
N LYS A 55 25.46 -7.09 -27.20
CA LYS A 55 26.83 -6.65 -27.00
C LYS A 55 27.19 -7.01 -25.56
N GLY A 56 28.26 -7.77 -25.37
CA GLY A 56 28.73 -8.11 -24.02
C GLY A 56 28.93 -6.82 -23.22
N LYS A 57 28.54 -6.83 -21.94
CA LYS A 57 28.95 -5.75 -21.02
C LYS A 57 30.48 -5.64 -21.11
N ALA A 58 30.99 -4.44 -21.30
CA ALA A 58 32.43 -4.24 -21.30
C ALA A 58 32.96 -4.56 -19.91
N LEU A 59 33.96 -5.44 -19.83
CA LEU A 59 34.62 -5.73 -18.57
C LEU A 59 35.27 -4.45 -18.06
N ASP A 60 35.01 -4.08 -16.81
CA ASP A 60 35.64 -2.93 -16.15
C ASP A 60 37.12 -3.24 -15.84
N LEU A 61 37.95 -3.11 -16.87
CA LEU A 61 39.40 -3.24 -16.80
C LEU A 61 39.94 -1.90 -16.28
N GLN A 62 40.20 -1.83 -14.97
CA GLN A 62 40.81 -0.65 -14.35
C GLN A 62 42.17 -0.33 -15.00
N GLN A 63 42.18 0.71 -15.83
CA GLN A 63 43.38 1.27 -16.43
C GLN A 63 44.08 2.16 -15.41
N ARG A 64 45.37 1.94 -15.17
CA ARG A 64 46.20 2.93 -14.47
C ARG A 64 46.31 4.16 -15.38
N GLN A 65 46.26 5.36 -14.80
CA GLN A 65 46.45 6.62 -15.54
C GLN A 65 47.91 6.74 -16.01
N GLU A 66 48.34 5.85 -16.90
CA GLU A 66 49.61 5.97 -17.60
C GLU A 66 49.31 6.69 -18.93
N TYR A 67 50.06 7.77 -19.16
CA TYR A 67 49.89 8.76 -20.22
C TYR A 67 50.17 8.16 -21.60
N HIS A 68 49.29 7.30 -22.11
CA HIS A 68 49.45 6.71 -23.44
C HIS A 68 48.09 6.66 -24.15
N GLY A 69 47.94 7.49 -25.19
CA GLY A 69 46.80 7.49 -26.11
C GLY A 69 46.86 6.37 -27.16
N GLY A 70 47.35 5.19 -26.79
CA GLY A 70 47.51 4.02 -27.67
C GLY A 70 46.59 2.84 -27.31
N SER A 71 46.61 1.78 -28.12
CA SER A 71 45.89 0.53 -27.81
C SER A 71 46.53 -0.19 -26.62
N VAL A 72 45.72 -0.54 -25.61
CA VAL A 72 46.18 -1.24 -24.41
C VAL A 72 46.01 -2.73 -24.59
N PHE A 73 47.12 -3.48 -24.61
CA PHE A 73 47.08 -4.94 -24.58
C PHE A 73 46.90 -5.44 -23.15
N TRP A 74 45.83 -6.20 -22.92
CA TRP A 74 45.51 -6.72 -21.59
C TRP A 74 46.07 -8.13 -21.39
N SER A 75 46.85 -8.32 -20.32
CA SER A 75 47.26 -9.65 -19.89
C SER A 75 46.04 -10.50 -19.46
N PRO A 76 46.00 -11.81 -19.78
CA PRO A 76 44.91 -12.71 -19.36
C PRO A 76 44.60 -12.70 -17.85
N ARG A 77 45.59 -12.38 -17.01
CA ARG A 77 45.40 -12.20 -15.57
C ARG A 77 44.44 -11.06 -15.26
N LYS A 78 44.53 -9.93 -15.97
CA LYS A 78 43.66 -8.75 -15.77
C LYS A 78 42.21 -9.01 -16.16
N LEU A 79 42.00 -9.80 -17.21
CA LEU A 79 40.64 -10.25 -17.59
C LEU A 79 40.01 -11.11 -16.49
N ARG A 80 40.78 -12.01 -15.86
CA ARG A 80 40.29 -12.82 -14.74
C ARG A 80 39.95 -11.97 -13.52
N GLU A 81 40.80 -11.01 -13.17
CA GLU A 81 40.57 -10.07 -12.06
C GLU A 81 39.29 -9.24 -12.28
N ALA A 82 39.07 -8.70 -13.48
CA ALA A 82 37.85 -7.94 -13.80
C ALA A 82 36.58 -8.80 -13.70
N ARG A 83 36.61 -10.02 -14.26
CA ARG A 83 35.47 -10.97 -14.15
C ARG A 83 35.16 -11.33 -12.70
N ALA A 84 36.19 -11.56 -11.88
CA ALA A 84 36.01 -11.87 -10.46
C ALA A 84 35.32 -10.70 -9.73
N ARG A 85 35.69 -9.45 -10.03
CA ARG A 85 35.05 -8.26 -9.45
C ARG A 85 33.60 -8.10 -9.87
N GLU A 86 33.29 -8.29 -11.15
CA GLU A 86 31.91 -8.25 -11.63
C GLU A 86 31.06 -9.32 -10.95
N ALA A 87 31.57 -10.55 -10.82
CA ALA A 87 30.85 -11.61 -10.13
C ALA A 87 30.56 -11.27 -8.66
N VAL A 88 31.48 -10.57 -7.97
CA VAL A 88 31.25 -10.07 -6.61
C VAL A 88 30.18 -8.98 -6.62
N ARG A 89 30.29 -7.97 -7.49
CA ARG A 89 29.29 -6.89 -7.60
C ARG A 89 27.88 -7.44 -7.89
N GLU A 90 27.77 -8.41 -8.80
CA GLU A 90 26.48 -9.03 -9.13
C GLU A 90 25.90 -9.80 -7.92
N ARG A 91 26.73 -10.50 -7.15
CA ARG A 91 26.30 -11.14 -5.89
C ARG A 91 25.83 -10.10 -4.87
N ASP A 92 26.64 -9.08 -4.60
CA ASP A 92 26.31 -8.01 -3.66
C ASP A 92 25.00 -7.31 -4.05
N GLU A 93 24.81 -7.00 -5.34
CA GLU A 93 23.56 -6.42 -5.83
C GLU A 93 22.34 -7.35 -5.61
N THR A 94 22.51 -8.66 -5.81
CA THR A 94 21.43 -9.62 -5.57
C THR A 94 21.10 -9.73 -4.09
N GLU A 95 22.13 -9.78 -3.23
CA GLU A 95 21.97 -9.82 -1.79
C GLU A 95 21.32 -8.55 -1.25
N GLU A 96 21.74 -7.37 -1.72
CA GLU A 96 21.09 -6.10 -1.39
C GLU A 96 19.62 -6.07 -1.81
N LYS A 97 19.28 -6.56 -3.00
CA LYS A 97 17.89 -6.65 -3.47
C LYS A 97 17.07 -7.56 -2.56
N LEU A 98 17.64 -8.70 -2.14
CA LEU A 98 17.00 -9.61 -1.19
C LEU A 98 16.84 -8.97 0.20
N GLN A 99 17.85 -8.26 0.70
CA GLN A 99 17.78 -7.54 1.97
C GLN A 99 16.75 -6.40 1.93
N LYS A 100 16.70 -5.62 0.84
CA LYS A 100 15.69 -4.59 0.59
C LYS A 100 14.27 -5.20 0.55
N ALA A 101 14.10 -6.38 -0.03
CA ALA A 101 12.82 -7.08 -0.01
C ALA A 101 12.44 -7.56 1.40
N ARG A 102 13.38 -8.14 2.16
CA ARG A 102 13.16 -8.59 3.55
C ARG A 102 12.81 -7.43 4.47
N SER A 103 13.57 -6.33 4.42
CA SER A 103 13.32 -5.14 5.21
C SER A 103 11.97 -4.48 4.89
N LYS A 104 11.53 -4.50 3.62
CA LYS A 104 10.16 -4.07 3.26
C LYS A 104 9.09 -4.94 3.93
N LYS A 105 9.23 -6.27 3.89
CA LYS A 105 8.30 -7.19 4.56
C LYS A 105 8.22 -6.93 6.06
N GLN A 106 9.36 -6.83 6.73
CA GLN A 106 9.42 -6.53 8.17
C GLN A 106 8.78 -5.18 8.52
N ARG A 107 8.93 -4.17 7.66
CA ARG A 107 8.29 -2.86 7.87
C ARG A 107 6.78 -2.93 7.76
N GLU A 108 6.25 -3.68 6.80
CA GLU A 108 4.79 -3.88 6.68
C GLU A 108 4.24 -4.66 7.87
N GLU A 109 4.92 -5.73 8.29
CA GLU A 109 4.55 -6.51 9.48
C GLU A 109 4.54 -5.63 10.74
N ALA A 110 5.58 -4.84 10.97
CA ALA A 110 5.64 -3.91 12.09
C ALA A 110 4.57 -2.81 12.01
N ARG A 111 4.17 -2.39 10.80
CA ARG A 111 3.10 -1.42 10.61
C ARG A 111 1.74 -2.01 10.99
N LEU A 112 1.48 -3.26 10.61
CA LEU A 112 0.25 -3.97 10.98
C LEU A 112 0.18 -4.16 12.50
N GLN A 113 1.26 -4.65 13.12
CA GLN A 113 1.34 -4.80 14.58
C GLN A 113 1.04 -3.49 15.31
N ARG A 114 1.60 -2.37 14.86
CA ARG A 114 1.31 -1.05 15.45
C ARG A 114 -0.14 -0.62 15.27
N GLN A 115 -0.77 -0.97 14.16
CA GLN A 115 -2.19 -0.68 13.94
C GLN A 115 -3.05 -1.48 14.92
N ASP A 116 -2.76 -2.76 15.07
CA ASP A 116 -3.46 -3.66 16.00
C ASP A 116 -3.30 -3.17 17.44
N GLU A 117 -2.08 -2.86 17.88
CA GLU A 117 -1.81 -2.29 19.21
C GLU A 117 -2.57 -0.96 19.45
N LEU A 118 -2.69 -0.12 18.43
CA LEU A 118 -3.42 1.16 18.54
C LEU A 118 -4.93 0.94 18.65
N GLU A 119 -5.48 0.00 17.89
CA GLU A 119 -6.89 -0.42 17.96
C GLU A 119 -7.21 -1.03 19.34
N GLU A 120 -6.38 -1.95 19.84
CA GLU A 120 -6.52 -2.53 21.17
C GLU A 120 -6.53 -1.45 22.26
N ARG A 121 -5.58 -0.51 22.21
CA ARG A 121 -5.54 0.63 23.14
C ARG A 121 -6.75 1.55 23.01
N ARG A 122 -7.36 1.68 21.84
CA ARG A 122 -8.61 2.46 21.67
C ARG A 122 -9.78 1.74 22.31
N VAL A 123 -9.91 0.44 22.07
CA VAL A 123 -10.95 -0.41 22.64
C VAL A 123 -10.84 -0.44 24.17
N GLU A 124 -9.65 -0.63 24.73
CA GLU A 124 -9.43 -0.59 26.19
C GLU A 124 -9.85 0.75 26.79
N ARG A 125 -9.53 1.87 26.13
CA ARG A 125 -9.95 3.20 26.58
C ARG A 125 -11.47 3.38 26.52
N GLN A 126 -12.13 2.84 25.52
CA GLN A 126 -13.59 2.87 25.42
C GLN A 126 -14.22 2.03 26.53
N ARG A 127 -13.77 0.79 26.73
CA ARG A 127 -14.22 -0.07 27.83
C ARG A 127 -14.03 0.59 29.19
N LEU A 128 -12.89 1.23 29.44
CA LEU A 128 -12.65 1.95 30.69
C LEU A 128 -13.60 3.15 30.86
N LYS A 129 -13.95 3.86 29.78
CA LYS A 129 -14.93 4.95 29.82
C LYS A 129 -16.33 4.42 30.14
N GLU A 130 -16.76 3.36 29.46
CA GLU A 130 -18.05 2.72 29.69
C GLU A 130 -18.19 2.25 31.13
N MET A 131 -17.17 1.57 31.67
CA MET A 131 -17.16 1.14 33.08
C MET A 131 -17.29 2.33 34.04
N ARG A 132 -16.59 3.44 33.77
CA ARG A 132 -16.69 4.67 34.58
C ARG A 132 -18.07 5.33 34.47
N GLU A 133 -18.70 5.27 33.31
CA GLU A 133 -20.05 5.82 33.10
C GLU A 133 -21.11 4.96 33.79
N LEU A 134 -21.00 3.64 33.70
CA LEU A 134 -21.88 2.71 34.42
C LEU A 134 -21.77 2.89 35.94
N GLU A 135 -20.54 2.98 36.48
CA GLU A 135 -20.33 3.23 37.91
C GLU A 135 -20.94 4.58 38.35
N ARG A 136 -20.81 5.62 37.53
CA ARG A 136 -21.42 6.94 37.80
C ARG A 136 -22.94 6.88 37.74
N ALA A 137 -23.50 6.15 36.78
CA ALA A 137 -24.94 5.97 36.63
C ALA A 137 -25.52 5.18 37.80
N GLU A 138 -24.85 4.11 38.24
CA GLU A 138 -25.26 3.32 39.41
C GLU A 138 -25.22 4.17 40.69
N LYS A 139 -24.12 4.90 40.93
CA LYS A 139 -24.02 5.83 42.06
C LYS A 139 -25.08 6.93 42.03
N ALA A 140 -25.43 7.42 40.84
CA ALA A 140 -26.51 8.40 40.69
C ALA A 140 -27.89 7.80 40.98
N ALA A 141 -28.14 6.57 40.51
CA ALA A 141 -29.38 5.84 40.78
C ALA A 141 -29.52 5.49 42.27
N GLU A 142 -28.45 5.07 42.94
CA GLU A 142 -28.45 4.81 44.38
C GLU A 142 -28.78 6.08 45.18
N ARG A 143 -28.15 7.21 44.84
CA ARG A 143 -28.46 8.52 45.45
C ARG A 143 -29.91 8.95 45.21
N ALA A 144 -30.45 8.67 44.03
CA ALA A 144 -31.87 8.95 43.72
C ALA A 144 -32.80 8.11 44.61
N ARG A 145 -32.54 6.81 44.75
CA ARG A 145 -33.32 5.93 45.66
C ARG A 145 -33.26 6.39 47.11
N GLN A 146 -32.07 6.69 47.64
CA GLN A 146 -31.94 7.20 49.00
C GLN A 146 -32.68 8.52 49.21
N LYS A 147 -32.73 9.38 48.18
CA LYS A 147 -33.49 10.62 48.22
C LYS A 147 -34.99 10.35 48.24
N GLU A 148 -35.49 9.47 47.37
CA GLU A 148 -36.90 9.06 47.33
C GLU A 148 -37.35 8.44 48.65
N GLU A 149 -36.54 7.56 49.26
CA GLU A 149 -36.81 6.98 50.57
C GLU A 149 -36.86 8.04 51.68
N ARG A 150 -35.93 9.01 51.68
CA ARG A 150 -35.96 10.13 52.63
C ARG A 150 -37.19 11.00 52.44
N ASP A 151 -37.56 11.30 51.20
CA ASP A 151 -38.71 12.13 50.89
C ASP A 151 -40.02 11.40 51.21
N ALA A 152 -40.11 10.08 50.99
CA ALA A 152 -41.21 9.23 51.41
C ALA A 152 -41.32 9.14 52.94
N ALA A 153 -40.21 8.97 53.66
CA ALA A 153 -40.18 8.97 55.12
C ALA A 153 -40.63 10.31 55.71
N LYS A 154 -40.17 11.44 55.12
CA LYS A 154 -40.67 12.78 55.49
C LYS A 154 -42.16 12.93 55.19
N ALA A 155 -42.65 12.42 54.05
CA ALA A 155 -44.06 12.45 53.70
C ALA A 155 -44.93 11.63 54.67
N ILE A 156 -44.43 10.49 55.18
CA ILE A 156 -45.09 9.67 56.21
C ILE A 156 -45.07 10.36 57.59
N GLN A 157 -44.06 11.19 57.89
CA GLN A 157 -44.01 11.98 59.14
C GLN A 157 -44.89 13.25 59.09
N LEU A 158 -45.16 13.80 57.91
CA LEU A 158 -45.91 15.05 57.74
C LEU A 158 -47.43 15.02 58.10
N PRO A 159 -48.19 13.89 58.09
CA PRO A 159 -49.61 13.92 58.43
C PRO A 159 -49.88 14.09 59.93
N GLN A 160 -48.85 14.05 60.80
CA GLN A 160 -49.04 14.19 62.25
C GLN A 160 -48.88 15.61 62.82
N LYS A 161 -48.39 16.59 62.05
CA LYS A 161 -48.29 17.99 62.52
C LYS A 161 -49.32 18.90 61.85
N GLY A 162 -50.56 18.77 62.32
CA GLY A 162 -51.34 19.88 62.90
C GLY A 162 -51.65 21.12 62.05
N LYS A 163 -52.96 21.34 61.84
CA LYS A 163 -53.57 22.63 61.48
C LYS A 163 -52.97 23.79 62.30
N ARG A 164 -52.19 24.70 61.67
CA ARG A 164 -51.90 26.04 62.21
C ARG A 164 -51.84 27.09 61.08
N ARG A 165 -52.45 28.24 61.38
CA ARG A 165 -52.79 29.35 60.48
C ARG A 165 -51.57 30.14 59.99
N ALA A 166 -51.73 30.68 58.78
CA ALA A 166 -50.86 31.65 58.13
C ALA A 166 -50.65 32.92 58.98
N SER A 167 -49.44 33.48 58.91
CA SER A 167 -49.17 34.90 59.18
C SER A 167 -48.03 35.37 58.28
N ALA A 168 -48.03 36.67 58.03
CA ALA A 168 -47.58 37.33 56.80
C ALA A 168 -46.07 37.64 56.71
N ALA A 169 -45.65 37.77 55.44
CA ALA A 169 -44.65 38.65 54.81
C ALA A 169 -43.39 39.12 55.58
N THR A 170 -42.23 39.03 54.90
CA THR A 170 -41.40 40.21 54.57
C THR A 170 -40.60 39.95 53.29
N SER A 171 -40.64 40.91 52.36
CA SER A 171 -39.78 40.98 51.19
C SER A 171 -38.41 41.54 51.61
N SER A 172 -37.33 40.80 51.36
CA SER A 172 -35.98 41.36 51.44
C SER A 172 -35.30 41.24 50.07
N ASN A 173 -35.13 42.40 49.45
CA ASN A 173 -34.28 42.57 48.28
C ASN A 173 -32.83 42.31 48.66
N ASN A 174 -32.14 41.47 47.91
CA ASN A 174 -30.68 41.56 47.74
C ASN A 174 -30.32 41.11 46.32
N LYS A 175 -30.36 42.07 45.40
CA LYS A 175 -29.88 41.94 44.03
C LYS A 175 -28.36 41.96 44.04
N ARG A 176 -27.73 40.79 44.23
CA ARG A 176 -26.31 40.59 43.92
C ARG A 176 -26.16 40.43 42.41
N GLN A 177 -25.70 41.50 41.75
CA GLN A 177 -25.14 41.40 40.41
C GLN A 177 -23.83 40.60 40.49
N LYS A 178 -23.84 39.36 39.99
CA LYS A 178 -22.62 38.60 39.71
C LYS A 178 -22.25 38.91 38.26
N ARG A 179 -21.15 39.66 38.08
CA ARG A 179 -20.49 39.82 36.77
C ARG A 179 -20.16 38.42 36.23
N VAL A 180 -20.59 38.19 34.99
CA VAL A 180 -20.16 37.08 34.16
C VAL A 180 -18.84 37.53 33.52
N GLU A 181 -17.71 37.10 34.07
CA GLU A 181 -16.47 37.04 33.31
C GLU A 181 -16.38 35.63 32.70
N ALA A 182 -16.79 35.58 31.44
CA ALA A 182 -16.61 34.44 30.57
C ALA A 182 -15.12 34.31 30.24
N ALA A 183 -14.39 33.46 30.96
CA ALA A 183 -13.14 32.92 30.45
C ALA A 183 -13.47 31.83 29.42
N ARG A 184 -13.67 32.24 28.16
CA ARG A 184 -13.53 31.36 27.00
C ARG A 184 -12.08 30.88 26.95
N ALA A 185 -11.82 29.67 27.42
CA ALA A 185 -10.64 28.91 27.02
C ALA A 185 -11.00 28.15 25.73
N GLY A 186 -10.79 28.80 24.59
CA GLY A 186 -11.01 28.26 23.26
C GLY A 186 -10.02 28.89 22.28
N ALA A 187 -8.87 28.23 22.14
CA ALA A 187 -7.94 28.15 21.01
C ALA A 187 -7.95 29.24 19.92
N GLN A 188 -6.80 29.88 19.69
CA GLN A 188 -5.96 29.62 18.49
C GLN A 188 -4.61 30.35 18.54
N VAL A 189 -3.54 29.54 18.48
CA VAL A 189 -2.32 29.69 17.67
C VAL A 189 -1.56 31.03 17.73
N GLN A 190 -0.42 31.02 18.45
CA GLN A 190 0.83 31.48 17.85
C GLN A 190 1.92 30.43 18.06
N GLU A 191 2.44 30.01 16.91
CA GLU A 191 3.58 29.14 16.68
C GLU A 191 4.84 29.92 17.06
N GLU A 192 5.59 29.40 18.02
CA GLU A 192 6.91 29.92 18.39
C GLU A 192 7.93 29.45 17.34
N PRO A 193 8.62 30.36 16.62
CA PRO A 193 9.61 29.95 15.63
C PRO A 193 10.87 29.39 16.33
N PRO A 194 11.43 28.26 15.87
CA PRO A 194 12.68 27.74 16.39
C PRO A 194 13.85 28.67 16.03
N ALA A 195 14.79 28.80 16.98
CA ALA A 195 16.01 29.59 16.85
C ALA A 195 16.77 29.31 15.53
N PRO A 196 17.31 30.33 14.85
CA PRO A 196 18.05 30.15 13.61
C PRO A 196 19.40 29.44 13.86
N PRO A 197 19.84 28.54 12.97
CA PRO A 197 21.18 27.96 13.05
C PRO A 197 22.26 29.03 12.82
N SER A 198 23.34 28.94 13.59
CA SER A 198 24.54 29.77 13.47
C SER A 198 25.14 29.66 12.07
N LYS A 199 25.21 30.79 11.36
CA LYS A 199 25.94 30.92 10.10
C LYS A 199 27.44 30.99 10.40
N LEU A 200 28.17 29.90 10.21
CA LEU A 200 29.62 29.96 10.06
C LEU A 200 29.93 30.36 8.62
N THR A 201 30.36 31.61 8.46
CA THR A 201 31.01 32.11 7.25
C THR A 201 32.32 31.34 7.04
N SER A 202 32.40 30.57 5.96
CA SER A 202 33.65 30.02 5.44
C SER A 202 34.09 30.88 4.26
N PRO A 203 35.14 31.70 4.37
CA PRO A 203 35.75 32.36 3.23
C PRO A 203 36.51 31.34 2.40
N ASN A 204 36.13 31.21 1.13
CA ASN A 204 36.91 30.57 0.10
C ASN A 204 38.15 31.42 -0.20
N THR A 205 39.36 30.89 -0.08
CA THR A 205 40.55 31.28 -0.87
C THR A 205 41.73 30.35 -0.60
N ASN A 206 42.20 29.70 -1.66
CA ASN A 206 43.61 29.48 -2.10
C ASN A 206 43.61 28.31 -3.09
N PHE A 207 43.83 28.57 -4.38
CA PHE A 207 45.13 28.64 -5.08
C PHE A 207 45.82 27.28 -5.17
#